data_AF-A0A075V3F8-F1
#
_entry.id   AF-A0A075V3F8-F1
#
_cell.length_a   1.000
_cell.length_b   1.000
_cell.length_c   1.000
_cell.angle_alpha   90.00
_cell.angle_beta   90.00
_cell.angle_gamma   90.00
#
_symmetry.space_group_name_H-M   'P 1'
#
loop_
_entity.id
_entity.type
_entity.pdbx_description
1 polymer ?
#
loop_
_entity_poly.entity_id
_entity_poly.type
_entity_poly.pdbx_seq_one_letter_code
_entity_poly.pdbx_strand_id
1 'polypeptide(L)'
;MIPRTMLEIAAAHQPDWSAPEELSAVRNALRTRPPLVDAHSCYALAGELEFVARGEAVVIQAGDCAELFSDSARHRVQAKASQLHHLCETAETAGVPTVRIGRFAGQFAKPRSCATEVLPDGTEIPVYRGDAVNGVTPTAAARRADPARMLTAYDLAASGLDALFMRQLLLLEGGSGIGSLLAPTYISHEALLLDFEHALLRPDPARGGDYASSAHMVWIGERTRQLDHAHLAFAERITNPVGVKIGPNATPEELIAIVDRLATGHRRGRLSLIIRMGAEKIADRLPALVAALGTRAGQVTWLCDPMHGNTKKTTAGQKTRVVTEIQAEITRFCRILREHRVHPGGLHLEVSPDPVTECVDTVAELSGALDLDRYESACDPRLNPDQAQRVVRHFTRSL
;
A
#
# COMPACT_ATOMS: atom_id res chain seq x y z
N MET A 1 -20.50 -5.40 -17.98
CA MET A 1 -19.85 -6.37 -18.88
C MET A 1 -18.43 -5.88 -19.09
N ILE A 2 -17.39 -6.66 -18.75
CA ILE A 2 -16.00 -6.24 -18.99
C ILE A 2 -15.84 -6.11 -20.52
N PRO A 3 -15.38 -4.97 -21.08
CA PRO A 3 -15.10 -4.89 -22.51
C PRO A 3 -14.15 -6.03 -22.88
N ARG A 4 -14.46 -6.78 -23.95
CA ARG A 4 -13.64 -7.90 -24.45
C ARG A 4 -12.14 -7.55 -24.55
N THR A 5 -11.84 -6.26 -24.74
CA THR A 5 -10.50 -5.69 -24.86
C THR A 5 -9.64 -5.68 -23.59
N MET A 6 -10.21 -5.69 -22.36
CA MET A 6 -9.38 -5.71 -21.14
C MET A 6 -8.84 -7.11 -20.81
N LEU A 7 -9.46 -8.19 -21.32
CA LEU A 7 -9.02 -9.57 -21.09
C LEU A 7 -7.85 -9.98 -22.00
N GLU A 8 -7.54 -9.20 -23.03
CA GLU A 8 -6.44 -9.45 -23.97
C GLU A 8 -5.15 -8.72 -23.59
N ILE A 9 -5.22 -7.82 -22.60
CA ILE A 9 -4.06 -7.07 -22.11
C ILE A 9 -3.30 -7.93 -21.10
N ALA A 10 -1.98 -8.02 -21.26
CA ALA A 10 -1.13 -8.79 -20.36
C ALA A 10 -1.26 -8.30 -18.91
N ALA A 11 -1.35 -9.24 -17.96
CA ALA A 11 -1.42 -8.97 -16.54
C ALA A 11 -0.29 -9.70 -15.80
N ALA A 12 0.68 -8.96 -15.28
CA ALA A 12 1.78 -9.55 -14.54
C ALA A 12 1.32 -10.06 -13.17
N HIS A 13 2.04 -11.05 -12.63
CA HIS A 13 1.87 -11.58 -11.28
C HIS A 13 0.48 -12.13 -10.92
N GLN A 14 -0.38 -12.47 -11.89
CA GLN A 14 -1.64 -13.16 -11.62
C GLN A 14 -1.39 -14.61 -11.16
N PRO A 15 -2.24 -15.18 -10.29
CA PRO A 15 -2.17 -16.59 -9.93
C PRO A 15 -2.54 -17.50 -11.09
N ASP A 16 -1.93 -18.68 -11.12
CA ASP A 16 -2.40 -19.77 -11.98
C ASP A 16 -3.55 -20.49 -11.28
N TRP A 17 -4.78 -20.12 -11.64
CA TRP A 17 -5.99 -20.67 -11.05
C TRP A 17 -6.25 -22.08 -11.60
N SER A 18 -5.94 -23.10 -10.80
CA SER A 18 -6.11 -24.51 -11.20
C SER A 18 -7.55 -24.95 -11.52
N ALA A 19 -8.56 -24.14 -11.19
CA ALA A 19 -9.99 -24.45 -11.36
C ALA A 19 -10.76 -23.27 -11.99
N PRO A 20 -10.88 -23.21 -13.33
CA PRO A 20 -11.54 -22.09 -14.02
C PRO A 20 -13.04 -21.92 -13.71
N GLU A 21 -13.75 -23.03 -13.51
CA GLU A 21 -15.18 -23.00 -13.16
C GLU A 21 -15.39 -22.42 -11.76
N GLU A 22 -14.56 -22.82 -10.80
CA GLU A 22 -14.56 -22.29 -9.44
C GLU A 22 -14.21 -20.79 -9.42
N LEU A 23 -13.20 -20.38 -10.20
CA LEU A 23 -12.87 -18.97 -10.37
C LEU A 23 -14.08 -18.16 -10.88
N SER A 24 -14.80 -18.68 -11.88
CA SER A 24 -15.99 -18.04 -12.43
C SER A 24 -17.09 -17.89 -11.36
N ALA A 25 -17.33 -18.95 -10.58
CA ALA A 25 -18.30 -18.95 -9.49
C ALA A 25 -17.93 -17.91 -8.41
N VAL A 26 -16.67 -17.88 -7.99
CA VAL A 26 -16.15 -16.90 -7.02
C VAL A 26 -16.30 -15.47 -7.53
N ARG A 27 -15.93 -15.20 -8.79
CA ARG A 27 -16.10 -13.86 -9.39
C ARG A 27 -17.57 -13.44 -9.45
N ASN A 28 -18.48 -14.36 -9.74
CA ASN A 28 -19.92 -14.10 -9.71
C ASN A 28 -20.40 -13.75 -8.29
N ALA A 29 -19.99 -14.53 -7.28
CA ALA A 29 -20.34 -14.27 -5.88
C ALA A 29 -19.81 -12.91 -5.39
N LEU A 30 -18.58 -12.54 -5.73
CA LEU A 30 -18.00 -11.22 -5.41
C LEU A 30 -18.76 -10.05 -6.08
N ARG A 31 -19.24 -10.22 -7.32
CA ARG A 31 -20.03 -9.19 -8.01
C ARG A 31 -21.38 -8.94 -7.35
N THR A 32 -21.99 -9.95 -6.75
CA THR A 32 -23.29 -9.83 -6.08
C THR A 32 -23.19 -9.36 -4.63
N ARG A 33 -21.99 -9.32 -4.05
CA ARG A 33 -21.77 -8.86 -2.68
C ARG A 33 -21.85 -7.32 -2.59
N PRO A 34 -22.22 -6.75 -1.44
CA PRO A 34 -22.16 -5.31 -1.21
C PRO A 34 -20.79 -4.71 -1.54
N PRO A 35 -20.71 -3.43 -1.90
CA PRO A 35 -19.43 -2.72 -1.93
C PRO A 35 -18.79 -2.70 -0.54
N LEU A 36 -17.46 -2.83 -0.44
CA LEU A 36 -16.75 -2.68 0.85
C LEU A 36 -16.65 -1.20 1.24
N VAL A 37 -16.40 -0.33 0.27
CA VAL A 37 -16.45 1.13 0.44
C VAL A 37 -17.40 1.76 -0.58
N ASP A 38 -17.93 2.94 -0.29
CA ASP A 38 -18.80 3.68 -1.20
C ASP A 38 -18.01 4.70 -2.06
N ALA A 39 -18.60 5.14 -3.17
CA ALA A 39 -17.97 6.10 -4.08
C ALA A 39 -17.74 7.48 -3.45
N HIS A 40 -18.57 7.89 -2.48
CA HIS A 40 -18.50 9.20 -1.84
C HIS A 40 -17.33 9.29 -0.86
N SER A 41 -17.09 8.24 -0.06
CA SER A 41 -15.90 8.15 0.79
C SER A 41 -14.59 8.10 -0.04
N CYS A 42 -14.59 7.44 -1.20
CA CYS A 42 -13.47 7.53 -2.14
C CYS A 42 -13.24 8.96 -2.65
N TYR A 43 -14.33 9.70 -2.89
CA TYR A 43 -14.26 11.12 -3.29
C TYR A 43 -13.76 12.03 -2.17
N ALA A 44 -14.17 11.77 -0.92
CA ALA A 44 -13.71 12.48 0.26
C ALA A 44 -12.18 12.34 0.39
N LEU A 45 -11.65 11.13 0.26
CA LEU A 45 -10.21 10.90 0.23
C LEU A 45 -9.52 11.66 -0.90
N ALA A 46 -10.09 11.67 -2.12
CA ALA A 46 -9.53 12.46 -3.22
C ALA A 46 -9.46 13.96 -2.88
N GLY A 47 -10.46 14.47 -2.16
CA GLY A 47 -10.48 15.84 -1.66
C GLY A 47 -9.40 16.11 -0.61
N GLU A 48 -9.22 15.20 0.35
CA GLU A 48 -8.14 15.30 1.34
C GLU A 48 -6.75 15.25 0.68
N LEU A 49 -6.55 14.39 -0.31
CA LEU A 49 -5.31 14.30 -1.08
C LEU A 49 -5.03 15.56 -1.92
N GLU A 50 -6.06 16.35 -2.27
CA GLU A 50 -5.88 17.65 -2.91
C GLU A 50 -5.27 18.69 -1.95
N PHE A 51 -5.62 18.66 -0.66
CA PHE A 51 -4.95 19.50 0.35
C PHE A 51 -3.47 19.10 0.48
N VAL A 52 -3.18 17.79 0.44
CA VAL A 52 -1.80 17.28 0.45
C VAL A 52 -1.03 17.75 -0.77
N ALA A 53 -1.58 17.61 -1.97
CA ALA A 53 -0.93 18.07 -3.20
C ALA A 53 -0.67 19.59 -3.23
N ARG A 54 -1.43 20.37 -2.43
CA ARG A 54 -1.23 21.83 -2.25
C ARG A 54 -0.26 22.20 -1.12
N GLY A 55 0.24 21.23 -0.36
CA GLY A 55 1.13 21.48 0.79
C GLY A 55 0.41 21.89 2.07
N GLU A 56 -0.89 21.64 2.17
CA GLU A 56 -1.74 22.01 3.32
C GLU A 56 -1.90 20.86 4.33
N ALA A 57 -1.48 19.64 3.96
CA ALA A 57 -1.49 18.44 4.79
C ALA A 57 -0.42 17.45 4.33
N VAL A 58 -0.23 16.35 5.07
CA VAL A 58 0.57 15.20 4.66
C VAL A 58 -0.20 13.88 4.81
N VAL A 59 0.12 12.90 3.99
CA VAL A 59 -0.39 11.53 4.14
C VAL A 59 0.50 10.75 5.08
N ILE A 60 -0.11 10.01 6.00
CA ILE A 60 0.53 8.86 6.65
C ILE A 60 -0.24 7.63 6.20
N GLN A 61 0.37 6.88 5.29
CA GLN A 61 -0.14 5.60 4.82
C GLN A 61 0.63 4.48 5.50
N ALA A 62 0.00 3.68 6.37
CA ALA A 62 0.70 2.67 7.16
C ALA A 62 -0.14 1.44 7.47
N GLY A 63 0.52 0.29 7.61
CA GLY A 63 -0.08 -0.99 8.02
C GLY A 63 0.82 -2.13 7.56
N ASP A 64 0.23 -3.29 7.28
CA ASP A 64 1.02 -4.48 6.97
C ASP A 64 1.71 -4.44 5.61
N CYS A 65 2.72 -5.31 5.47
CA CYS A 65 3.28 -5.67 4.17
C CYS A 65 2.31 -6.54 3.37
N ALA A 66 1.86 -7.62 3.99
CA ALA A 66 0.81 -8.51 3.52
C ALA A 66 0.02 -8.96 4.75
N GLU A 67 -1.28 -8.72 4.74
CA GLU A 67 -2.17 -9.19 5.80
C GLU A 67 -2.30 -10.70 5.75
N LEU A 68 -2.24 -11.33 6.91
CA LEU A 68 -2.61 -12.73 7.09
C LEU A 68 -4.07 -12.81 7.52
N PHE A 69 -4.78 -13.84 7.06
CA PHE A 69 -6.13 -14.13 7.53
C PHE A 69 -6.18 -14.34 9.04
N SER A 70 -5.14 -14.96 9.62
CA SER A 70 -4.98 -15.13 11.06
C SER A 70 -4.79 -13.82 11.83
N ASP A 71 -4.38 -12.75 11.15
CA ASP A 71 -4.13 -11.42 11.73
C ASP A 71 -5.16 -10.37 11.29
N SER A 72 -6.31 -10.83 10.79
CA SER A 72 -7.38 -9.97 10.22
C SER A 72 -8.66 -9.95 11.04
N ALA A 73 -8.62 -10.47 12.27
CA ALA A 73 -9.74 -10.37 13.19
C ALA A 73 -10.03 -8.89 13.55
N ARG A 74 -11.28 -8.58 13.91
CA ARG A 74 -11.75 -7.20 14.21
C ARG A 74 -10.84 -6.44 15.17
N HIS A 75 -10.45 -7.07 16.28
CA HIS A 75 -9.57 -6.46 17.27
C HIS A 75 -8.16 -6.17 16.75
N ARG A 76 -7.66 -6.97 15.80
CA ARG A 76 -6.36 -6.75 15.15
C ARG A 76 -6.42 -5.57 14.18
N VAL A 77 -7.48 -5.46 13.39
CA VAL A 77 -7.72 -4.29 12.52
C VAL A 77 -7.83 -3.01 13.37
N GLN A 78 -8.53 -3.06 14.51
CA GLN A 78 -8.61 -1.93 15.44
C GLN A 78 -7.26 -1.55 16.07
N ALA A 79 -6.39 -2.53 16.36
CA ALA A 79 -5.04 -2.28 16.86
C ALA A 79 -4.19 -1.58 15.78
N LYS A 80 -4.25 -2.05 14.52
CA LYS A 80 -3.57 -1.42 13.38
C LYS A 80 -4.05 0.01 13.14
N ALA A 81 -5.37 0.24 13.20
CA ALA A 81 -5.93 1.59 13.08
C ALA A 81 -5.52 2.49 14.25
N SER A 82 -5.50 1.97 15.47
CA SER A 82 -5.03 2.72 16.64
C SER A 82 -3.55 3.10 16.49
N GLN A 83 -2.70 2.20 16.01
CA GLN A 83 -1.31 2.54 15.72
C GLN A 83 -1.20 3.65 14.66
N LEU A 84 -1.94 3.53 13.55
CA LEU A 84 -1.98 4.58 12.52
C LEU A 84 -2.40 5.94 13.09
N HIS A 85 -3.38 5.95 14.01
CA HIS A 85 -3.84 7.17 14.69
C HIS A 85 -2.72 7.80 15.52
N HIS A 86 -1.98 7.01 16.31
CA HIS A 86 -0.84 7.51 17.09
C HIS A 86 0.28 8.08 16.20
N LEU A 87 0.53 7.46 15.05
CA LEU A 87 1.49 7.97 14.07
C LEU A 87 1.04 9.33 13.50
N CYS A 88 -0.26 9.46 13.21
CA CYS A 88 -0.82 10.71 12.71
C CYS A 88 -0.80 11.82 13.77
N GLU A 89 -1.19 11.51 15.01
CA GLU A 89 -1.13 12.41 16.16
C GLU A 89 0.29 12.92 16.42
N THR A 90 1.31 12.07 16.19
CA THR A 90 2.72 12.45 16.28
C THR A 90 3.09 13.57 15.30
N ALA A 91 2.55 13.54 14.08
CA ALA A 91 2.74 14.60 13.10
C ALA A 91 1.86 15.84 13.39
N GLU A 92 0.62 15.63 13.82
CA GLU A 92 -0.31 16.72 14.16
C GLU A 92 0.16 17.54 15.36
N THR A 93 0.78 16.90 16.35
CA THR A 93 1.40 17.59 17.51
C THR A 93 2.57 18.48 17.07
N ALA A 94 3.19 18.20 15.92
CA ALA A 94 4.20 19.05 15.30
C ALA A 94 3.60 20.16 14.41
N GLY A 95 2.28 20.33 14.40
CA GLY A 95 1.57 21.33 13.60
C GLY A 95 1.32 20.92 12.14
N VAL A 96 1.46 19.64 11.81
CA VAL A 96 1.28 19.12 10.43
C VAL A 96 -0.03 18.34 10.33
N PRO A 97 -1.08 18.87 9.66
CA PRO A 97 -2.33 18.13 9.45
C PRO A 97 -2.11 16.83 8.68
N THR A 98 -2.85 15.77 9.02
CA THR A 98 -2.64 14.44 8.42
C THR A 98 -3.87 13.83 7.77
N VAL A 99 -3.64 13.15 6.65
CA VAL A 99 -4.58 12.23 5.98
C VAL A 99 -4.19 10.80 6.34
N ARG A 100 -5.12 10.05 6.94
CA ARG A 100 -4.90 8.71 7.51
C ARG A 100 -5.28 7.62 6.52
N ILE A 101 -4.32 6.85 6.02
CA ILE A 101 -4.59 5.75 5.07
C ILE A 101 -4.02 4.43 5.60
N GLY A 102 -4.90 3.50 5.95
CA GLY A 102 -4.53 2.16 6.40
C GLY A 102 -4.08 1.25 5.27
N ARG A 103 -3.08 0.41 5.53
CA ARG A 103 -2.74 -0.78 4.72
C ARG A 103 -3.29 -2.02 5.43
N PHE A 104 -4.60 -2.04 5.60
CA PHE A 104 -5.33 -3.12 6.25
C PHE A 104 -6.74 -3.24 5.68
N ALA A 105 -7.42 -4.34 5.98
CA ALA A 105 -8.72 -4.71 5.41
C ALA A 105 -8.71 -4.85 3.88
N GLY A 106 -7.66 -5.43 3.31
CA GLY A 106 -7.60 -5.73 1.87
C GLY A 106 -6.23 -6.13 1.32
N GLN A 107 -5.15 -5.98 2.08
CA GLN A 107 -3.77 -6.17 1.64
C GLN A 107 -3.34 -7.66 1.67
N PHE A 108 -4.13 -8.53 1.05
CA PHE A 108 -4.01 -10.00 1.11
C PHE A 108 -3.21 -10.63 -0.04
N ALA A 109 -2.61 -9.83 -0.91
CA ALA A 109 -1.88 -10.30 -2.08
C ALA A 109 -0.51 -9.61 -2.19
N LYS A 110 0.49 -10.34 -2.70
CA LYS A 110 1.85 -9.82 -2.81
C LYS A 110 2.54 -10.29 -4.10
N PRO A 111 3.20 -9.38 -4.87
CA PRO A 111 4.01 -9.78 -6.00
C PRO A 111 5.33 -10.43 -5.53
N ARG A 112 5.83 -11.40 -6.29
CA ARG A 112 7.02 -12.19 -5.92
C ARG A 112 8.06 -12.15 -7.03
N SER A 113 9.34 -11.99 -6.67
CA SER A 113 10.45 -11.95 -7.63
C SER A 113 10.67 -13.30 -8.34
N CYS A 114 10.37 -14.42 -7.67
CA CYS A 114 10.43 -15.77 -8.23
C CYS A 114 9.04 -16.39 -8.14
N ALA A 115 8.69 -17.26 -9.11
CA ALA A 115 7.40 -17.94 -9.12
C ALA A 115 7.33 -19.14 -8.16
N THR A 116 8.48 -19.69 -7.80
CA THR A 116 8.68 -20.89 -6.99
C THR A 116 9.67 -20.64 -5.85
N GLU A 117 9.68 -21.55 -4.88
CA GLU A 117 10.71 -21.66 -3.84
C GLU A 117 11.08 -23.13 -3.62
N VAL A 118 12.27 -23.38 -3.07
CA VAL A 118 12.82 -24.72 -2.86
C VAL A 118 12.82 -25.05 -1.36
N LEU A 119 12.24 -26.19 -1.01
CA LEU A 119 12.20 -26.71 0.36
C LEU A 119 13.56 -27.29 0.81
N PRO A 120 13.77 -27.52 2.12
CA PRO A 120 15.02 -28.10 2.62
C PRO A 120 15.36 -29.47 2.04
N ASP A 121 14.37 -30.23 1.58
CA ASP A 121 14.52 -31.53 0.92
C ASP A 121 14.80 -31.43 -0.59
N GLY A 122 14.91 -30.22 -1.14
CA GLY A 122 15.13 -29.94 -2.56
C GLY A 122 13.87 -29.86 -3.41
N THR A 123 12.67 -30.07 -2.84
CA THR A 123 11.41 -29.99 -3.58
C THR A 123 11.09 -28.55 -3.99
N GLU A 124 10.82 -28.31 -5.27
CA GLU A 124 10.36 -27.02 -5.78
C GLU A 124 8.83 -26.91 -5.67
N ILE A 125 8.34 -25.84 -5.04
CA ILE A 125 6.90 -25.56 -4.87
C ILE A 125 6.56 -24.12 -5.28
N PRO A 126 5.28 -23.81 -5.59
CA PRO A 126 4.87 -22.43 -5.83
C PRO A 126 5.16 -21.54 -4.62
N VAL A 127 5.54 -20.31 -4.92
CA VAL A 127 5.84 -19.31 -3.91
C VAL A 127 4.55 -18.82 -3.21
N TYR A 128 4.65 -18.39 -1.95
CA TYR A 128 3.53 -17.75 -1.25
C TYR A 128 3.21 -16.40 -1.89
N ARG A 129 1.95 -16.15 -2.24
CA ARG A 129 1.50 -14.94 -2.95
C ARG A 129 0.53 -14.07 -2.16
N GLY A 130 0.39 -14.34 -0.86
CA GLY A 130 -0.61 -13.73 0.00
C GLY A 130 -1.80 -14.65 0.22
N ASP A 131 -2.47 -14.51 1.35
CA ASP A 131 -3.53 -15.42 1.80
C ASP A 131 -4.76 -15.42 0.89
N ALA A 132 -4.97 -14.36 0.09
CA ALA A 132 -6.01 -14.35 -0.95
C ALA A 132 -5.69 -15.25 -2.16
N VAL A 133 -4.47 -15.81 -2.23
CA VAL A 133 -4.03 -16.72 -3.30
C VAL A 133 -3.77 -18.12 -2.76
N ASN A 134 -2.86 -18.26 -1.80
CA ASN A 134 -2.42 -19.55 -1.27
C ASN A 134 -1.96 -19.42 0.20
N GLY A 135 -1.68 -20.54 0.88
CA GLY A 135 -1.33 -20.55 2.30
C GLY A 135 0.16 -20.33 2.57
N VAL A 136 0.48 -19.81 3.77
CA VAL A 136 1.85 -19.56 4.22
C VAL A 136 2.69 -20.83 4.40
N THR A 137 2.06 -21.93 4.82
CA THR A 137 2.74 -23.20 5.10
C THR A 137 3.49 -23.69 3.87
N PRO A 138 4.79 -24.05 3.98
CA PRO A 138 5.62 -24.39 2.83
C PRO A 138 5.39 -25.86 2.41
N THR A 139 4.20 -26.17 1.91
CA THR A 139 3.85 -27.48 1.33
C THR A 139 3.21 -27.31 -0.03
N ALA A 140 3.42 -28.28 -0.94
CA ALA A 140 2.82 -28.23 -2.28
C ALA A 140 1.29 -28.04 -2.25
N ALA A 141 0.60 -28.69 -1.31
CA ALA A 141 -0.84 -28.55 -1.13
C ALA A 141 -1.25 -27.15 -0.67
N ALA A 142 -0.57 -26.58 0.34
CA ALA A 142 -0.88 -25.24 0.84
C ALA A 142 -0.54 -24.14 -0.18
N ARG A 143 0.45 -24.37 -1.06
CA ARG A 143 0.89 -23.42 -2.07
C ARG A 143 0.09 -23.43 -3.38
N ARG A 144 -0.84 -24.37 -3.55
CA ARG A 144 -1.78 -24.34 -4.68
C ARG A 144 -2.66 -23.09 -4.58
N ALA A 145 -2.80 -22.36 -5.69
CA ALA A 145 -3.70 -21.22 -5.75
C ALA A 145 -5.16 -21.69 -5.66
N ASP A 146 -5.94 -21.04 -4.80
CA ASP A 146 -7.32 -21.39 -4.50
C ASP A 146 -8.20 -20.13 -4.63
N PRO A 147 -9.06 -20.05 -5.67
CA PRO A 147 -9.93 -18.91 -5.89
C PRO A 147 -10.87 -18.63 -4.71
N ALA A 148 -11.31 -19.64 -3.95
CA ALA A 148 -12.24 -19.46 -2.84
C ALA A 148 -11.67 -18.55 -1.74
N ARG A 149 -10.33 -18.45 -1.63
CA ARG A 149 -9.65 -17.52 -0.72
C ARG A 149 -9.99 -16.05 -0.99
N MET A 150 -10.37 -15.69 -2.22
CA MET A 150 -10.86 -14.34 -2.50
C MET A 150 -12.19 -14.03 -1.80
N LEU A 151 -13.05 -15.04 -1.59
CA LEU A 151 -14.28 -14.85 -0.83
C LEU A 151 -13.96 -14.58 0.64
N THR A 152 -13.03 -15.34 1.22
CA THR A 152 -12.53 -15.14 2.58
C THR A 152 -11.87 -13.78 2.75
N ALA A 153 -11.06 -13.34 1.78
CA ALA A 153 -10.43 -12.02 1.79
C ALA A 153 -11.47 -10.90 1.83
N TYR A 154 -12.54 -11.00 1.03
CA TYR A 154 -13.68 -10.07 1.10
C TYR A 154 -14.35 -10.08 2.48
N ASP A 155 -14.65 -11.27 3.03
CA ASP A 155 -15.40 -11.38 4.30
C ASP A 155 -14.59 -10.81 5.48
N LEU A 156 -13.27 -11.00 5.47
CA LEU A 156 -12.35 -10.41 6.45
C LEU A 156 -12.22 -8.89 6.27
N ALA A 157 -12.12 -8.39 5.03
CA ALA A 157 -12.09 -6.96 4.74
C ALA A 157 -13.38 -6.27 5.22
N ALA A 158 -14.54 -6.85 4.93
CA ALA A 158 -15.84 -6.35 5.40
C ALA A 158 -15.90 -6.30 6.93
N SER A 159 -15.51 -7.39 7.60
CA SER A 159 -15.48 -7.44 9.07
C SER A 159 -14.51 -6.43 9.69
N GLY A 160 -13.36 -6.19 9.03
CA GLY A 160 -12.40 -5.17 9.41
C GLY A 160 -12.96 -3.76 9.30
N LEU A 161 -13.62 -3.43 8.18
CA LEU A 161 -14.28 -2.14 7.96
C LEU A 161 -15.40 -1.88 8.96
N ASP A 162 -16.23 -2.88 9.26
CA ASP A 162 -17.23 -2.81 10.33
C ASP A 162 -16.59 -2.42 11.68
N ALA A 163 -15.43 -3.01 11.99
CA ALA A 163 -14.71 -2.72 13.22
C ALA A 163 -14.15 -1.29 13.28
N LEU A 164 -13.74 -0.73 12.14
CA LEU A 164 -13.31 0.66 12.02
C LEU A 164 -14.49 1.63 12.19
N PHE A 165 -15.61 1.33 11.54
CA PHE A 165 -16.84 2.13 11.63
C PHE A 165 -17.37 2.17 13.08
N MET A 166 -17.47 1.01 13.72
CA MET A 166 -17.90 0.93 15.13
C MET A 166 -16.94 1.68 16.07
N ARG A 167 -15.62 1.59 15.83
CA ARG A 167 -14.64 2.35 16.61
C ARG A 167 -14.87 3.86 16.46
N GLN A 168 -15.11 4.34 15.24
CA GLN A 168 -15.36 5.75 14.98
C GLN A 168 -16.62 6.23 15.71
N LEU A 169 -17.70 5.45 15.68
CA LEU A 169 -18.93 5.78 16.42
C LEU A 169 -18.72 5.86 17.94
N LEU A 170 -18.03 4.89 18.53
CA LEU A 170 -17.79 4.88 19.99
C LEU A 170 -16.92 6.05 20.47
N LEU A 171 -15.98 6.52 19.64
CA LEU A 171 -15.18 7.70 19.97
C LEU A 171 -15.99 8.99 19.98
N LEU A 172 -17.08 9.08 19.19
CA LEU A 172 -18.00 10.21 19.24
C LEU A 172 -18.77 10.27 20.56
N GLU A 173 -19.12 9.11 21.12
CA GLU A 173 -19.88 9.00 22.37
C GLU A 173 -19.01 9.23 23.62
N GLY A 174 -17.70 8.99 23.53
CA GLY A 174 -16.76 8.98 24.66
C GLY A 174 -16.23 10.34 25.16
N GLY A 175 -16.60 11.46 24.54
CA GLY A 175 -16.31 12.81 25.05
C GLY A 175 -14.84 13.28 25.07
N SER A 176 -13.91 12.54 24.45
CA SER A 176 -12.53 13.01 24.22
C SER A 176 -12.47 13.96 23.01
N GLY A 177 -11.46 14.86 22.97
CA GLY A 177 -11.42 16.04 22.09
C GLY A 177 -11.79 15.83 20.61
N ILE A 178 -12.60 16.77 20.08
CA ILE A 178 -13.39 16.65 18.86
C ILE A 178 -12.56 16.60 17.55
N GLY A 179 -11.34 17.16 17.52
CA GLY A 179 -10.62 17.40 16.26
C GLY A 179 -10.01 16.16 15.57
N SER A 180 -9.17 15.39 16.28
CA SER A 180 -8.41 14.27 15.71
C SER A 180 -9.23 12.97 15.63
N LEU A 181 -10.24 12.81 16.51
CA LEU A 181 -11.10 11.62 16.59
C LEU A 181 -12.14 11.54 15.45
N LEU A 182 -12.45 12.66 14.81
CA LEU A 182 -13.39 12.73 13.69
C LEU A 182 -12.76 12.41 12.34
N ALA A 183 -11.43 12.39 12.25
CA ALA A 183 -10.75 12.15 10.99
C ALA A 183 -11.02 10.71 10.51
N PRO A 184 -11.59 10.52 9.30
CA PRO A 184 -11.88 9.19 8.78
C PRO A 184 -10.58 8.39 8.62
N THR A 185 -10.68 7.08 8.86
CA THR A 185 -9.60 6.15 8.53
C THR A 185 -9.90 5.52 7.19
N TYR A 186 -9.17 5.94 6.16
CA TYR A 186 -9.27 5.31 4.85
C TYR A 186 -8.49 3.99 4.83
N ILE A 187 -8.78 3.13 3.87
CA ILE A 187 -8.09 1.86 3.67
C ILE A 187 -7.52 1.78 2.27
N SER A 188 -6.46 1.00 2.11
CA SER A 188 -5.76 0.82 0.86
C SER A 188 -5.05 -0.51 0.76
N HIS A 189 -4.92 -1.00 -0.47
CA HIS A 189 -4.13 -2.18 -0.81
C HIS A 189 -3.57 -2.10 -2.24
N GLU A 190 -2.64 -2.99 -2.57
CA GLU A 190 -2.13 -3.14 -3.93
C GLU A 190 -3.23 -3.79 -4.78
N ALA A 191 -3.66 -3.14 -5.87
CA ALA A 191 -4.61 -3.71 -6.82
C ALA A 191 -3.93 -4.80 -7.66
N LEU A 192 -3.53 -5.90 -7.03
CA LEU A 192 -2.72 -6.96 -7.62
C LEU A 192 -3.58 -8.06 -8.25
N LEU A 193 -4.55 -8.59 -7.49
CA LEU A 193 -5.43 -9.68 -7.93
C LEU A 193 -6.58 -9.11 -8.76
N LEU A 194 -6.38 -9.00 -10.07
CA LEU A 194 -7.35 -8.34 -10.95
C LEU A 194 -8.70 -9.08 -11.01
N ASP A 195 -8.74 -10.38 -10.77
CA ASP A 195 -9.99 -11.13 -10.63
C ASP A 195 -10.85 -10.63 -9.46
N PHE A 196 -10.21 -10.30 -8.33
CA PHE A 196 -10.85 -9.71 -7.15
C PHE A 196 -11.28 -8.27 -7.44
N GLU A 197 -10.35 -7.45 -7.93
CA GLU A 197 -10.60 -6.03 -8.18
C GLU A 197 -11.70 -5.82 -9.22
N HIS A 198 -11.70 -6.57 -10.33
CA HIS A 198 -12.74 -6.47 -11.35
C HIS A 198 -14.11 -6.94 -10.86
N ALA A 199 -14.16 -7.93 -9.96
CA ALA A 199 -15.42 -8.38 -9.39
C ALA A 199 -16.00 -7.35 -8.40
N LEU A 200 -15.16 -6.48 -7.85
CA LEU A 200 -15.53 -5.40 -6.93
C LEU A 200 -15.62 -4.02 -7.61
N LEU A 201 -15.72 -3.97 -8.94
CA LEU A 201 -16.09 -2.73 -9.62
C LEU A 201 -17.57 -2.42 -9.42
N ARG A 202 -17.87 -1.15 -9.15
CA ARG A 202 -19.24 -0.64 -8.97
C ARG A 202 -19.37 0.68 -9.74
N PRO A 203 -20.55 1.02 -10.26
CA PRO A 203 -20.74 2.31 -10.92
C PRO A 203 -20.58 3.46 -9.92
N ASP A 204 -19.93 4.55 -10.33
CA ASP A 204 -19.87 5.79 -9.55
C ASP A 204 -21.06 6.69 -9.94
N PRO A 205 -22.12 6.77 -9.11
CA PRO A 205 -23.33 7.52 -9.46
C PRO A 205 -23.11 9.03 -9.50
N ALA A 206 -22.07 9.54 -8.84
CA ALA A 206 -21.81 10.97 -8.72
C ALA A 206 -20.94 11.49 -9.87
N ARG A 207 -19.96 10.69 -10.32
CA ARG A 207 -18.96 11.11 -11.32
C ARG A 207 -19.09 10.39 -12.66
N GLY A 208 -19.91 9.35 -12.72
CA GLY A 208 -19.93 8.43 -13.86
C GLY A 208 -18.69 7.53 -13.88
N GLY A 209 -18.73 6.49 -14.72
CA GLY A 209 -17.70 5.45 -14.74
C GLY A 209 -17.83 4.46 -13.60
N ASP A 210 -16.74 3.76 -13.29
CA ASP A 210 -16.67 2.75 -12.24
C ASP A 210 -15.71 3.19 -11.13
N TYR A 211 -15.93 2.73 -9.91
CA TYR A 211 -14.94 2.78 -8.82
C TYR A 211 -14.66 1.34 -8.33
N ALA A 212 -13.44 1.12 -7.84
CA ALA A 212 -13.06 -0.09 -7.14
C ALA A 212 -13.61 -0.01 -5.71
N SER A 213 -14.66 -0.78 -5.42
CA SER A 213 -15.26 -0.78 -4.09
C SER A 213 -14.48 -1.61 -3.08
N SER A 214 -13.31 -2.12 -3.44
CA SER A 214 -12.45 -2.95 -2.59
C SER A 214 -11.70 -2.13 -1.54
N ALA A 215 -11.39 -0.86 -1.83
CA ALA A 215 -10.75 0.07 -0.91
C ALA A 215 -10.94 1.53 -1.35
N HIS A 216 -10.68 2.48 -0.44
CA HIS A 216 -10.78 3.91 -0.73
C HIS A 216 -9.72 4.35 -1.75
N MET A 217 -8.49 3.84 -1.59
CA MET A 217 -7.37 4.04 -2.51
C MET A 217 -6.74 2.69 -2.81
N VAL A 218 -6.32 2.46 -4.05
CA VAL A 218 -5.49 1.31 -4.41
C VAL A 218 -4.17 1.79 -5.00
N TRP A 219 -3.13 0.96 -5.00
CA TRP A 219 -1.90 1.28 -5.73
C TRP A 219 -1.47 0.19 -6.71
N ILE A 220 -0.71 0.60 -7.72
CA ILE A 220 -0.01 -0.28 -8.66
C ILE A 220 1.43 -0.45 -8.19
N GLY A 221 1.85 -1.71 -8.05
CA GLY A 221 3.17 -2.08 -7.57
C GLY A 221 4.28 -1.85 -8.58
N GLU A 222 5.53 -1.85 -8.11
CA GLU A 222 6.72 -1.64 -8.96
C GLU A 222 6.84 -2.69 -10.08
N ARG A 223 6.32 -3.90 -9.85
CA ARG A 223 6.41 -5.02 -10.81
C ARG A 223 5.19 -5.17 -11.71
N THR A 224 4.19 -4.31 -11.53
CA THR A 224 2.91 -4.36 -12.22
C THR A 224 2.55 -3.02 -12.88
N ARG A 225 3.48 -2.07 -12.95
CA ARG A 225 3.26 -0.73 -13.53
C ARG A 225 3.63 -0.58 -15.00
N GLN A 226 3.70 -1.68 -15.75
CA GLN A 226 4.01 -1.62 -17.18
C GLN A 226 2.91 -0.84 -17.92
N LEU A 227 3.31 0.08 -18.80
CA LEU A 227 2.40 1.03 -19.47
C LEU A 227 1.32 0.35 -20.31
N ASP A 228 1.63 -0.81 -20.88
CA ASP A 228 0.77 -1.60 -21.74
C ASP A 228 0.08 -2.77 -21.03
N HIS A 229 0.13 -2.84 -19.69
CA HIS A 229 -0.45 -3.94 -18.91
C HIS A 229 -1.76 -3.57 -18.20
N ALA A 230 -2.49 -4.62 -17.82
CA ALA A 230 -3.85 -4.56 -17.31
C ALA A 230 -3.98 -3.77 -16.00
N HIS A 231 -2.94 -3.73 -15.17
CA HIS A 231 -2.93 -3.01 -13.89
C HIS A 231 -3.02 -1.49 -14.04
N LEU A 232 -2.25 -0.89 -14.96
CA LEU A 232 -2.38 0.55 -15.25
C LEU A 232 -3.70 0.85 -15.98
N ALA A 233 -4.16 -0.05 -16.86
CA ALA A 233 -5.48 0.06 -17.48
C ALA A 233 -6.62 0.00 -16.46
N PHE A 234 -6.48 -0.82 -15.42
CA PHE A 234 -7.41 -0.88 -14.30
C PHE A 234 -7.41 0.44 -13.51
N ALA A 235 -6.23 0.97 -13.17
CA ALA A 235 -6.09 2.25 -12.46
C ALA A 235 -6.69 3.42 -13.25
N GLU A 236 -6.55 3.43 -14.58
CA GLU A 236 -7.15 4.44 -15.46
C GLU A 236 -8.69 4.37 -15.46
N ARG A 237 -9.25 3.17 -15.43
CA ARG A 237 -10.71 2.94 -15.51
C ARG A 237 -11.48 3.42 -14.27
N ILE A 238 -10.88 3.30 -13.08
CA ILE A 238 -11.59 3.55 -11.81
C ILE A 238 -11.59 5.01 -11.42
N THR A 239 -12.55 5.50 -10.61
CA THR A 239 -12.59 6.89 -10.11
C THR A 239 -11.88 7.12 -8.77
N ASN A 240 -11.41 6.07 -8.10
CA ASN A 240 -10.66 6.14 -6.83
C ASN A 240 -9.37 6.96 -6.97
N PRO A 241 -8.85 7.59 -5.90
CA PRO A 241 -7.43 7.90 -5.84
C PRO A 241 -6.58 6.66 -6.06
N VAL A 242 -5.49 6.81 -6.81
CA VAL A 242 -4.58 5.70 -7.15
C VAL A 242 -3.13 6.07 -6.82
N GLY A 243 -2.41 5.09 -6.28
CA GLY A 243 -0.96 5.17 -6.10
C GLY A 243 -0.20 4.43 -7.20
N VAL A 244 1.00 4.87 -7.55
CA VAL A 244 1.93 4.10 -8.38
C VAL A 244 3.30 4.09 -7.72
N LYS A 245 3.84 2.90 -7.47
CA LYS A 245 5.19 2.73 -6.90
C LYS A 245 6.25 3.08 -7.95
N ILE A 246 7.21 3.92 -7.58
CA ILE A 246 8.30 4.37 -8.48
C ILE A 246 9.64 3.96 -7.86
N GLY A 247 10.23 2.91 -8.40
CA GLY A 247 11.55 2.41 -8.02
C GLY A 247 12.72 3.10 -8.74
N PRO A 248 13.97 2.67 -8.42
CA PRO A 248 15.19 3.32 -8.93
C PRO A 248 15.45 3.08 -10.42
N ASN A 249 14.68 2.19 -11.07
CA ASN A 249 14.81 1.88 -12.50
C ASN A 249 13.77 2.62 -13.35
N ALA A 250 12.87 3.41 -12.75
CA ALA A 250 11.92 4.22 -13.50
C ALA A 250 12.64 5.25 -14.37
N THR A 251 12.12 5.50 -15.57
CA THR A 251 12.65 6.51 -16.48
C THR A 251 11.77 7.77 -16.49
N PRO A 252 12.31 8.93 -16.89
CA PRO A 252 11.52 10.14 -17.13
C PRO A 252 10.31 9.90 -18.06
N GLU A 253 10.51 9.15 -19.15
CA GLU A 253 9.48 8.89 -20.16
C GLU A 253 8.34 8.04 -19.60
N GLU A 254 8.67 6.98 -18.85
CA GLU A 254 7.67 6.17 -18.16
C GLU A 254 6.87 7.02 -17.18
N LEU A 255 7.54 7.87 -16.39
CA LEU A 255 6.89 8.66 -15.37
C LEU A 255 5.93 9.71 -15.98
N ILE A 256 6.35 10.39 -17.05
CA ILE A 256 5.49 11.31 -17.80
C ILE A 256 4.26 10.57 -18.33
N ALA A 257 4.44 9.40 -18.95
CA ALA A 257 3.33 8.62 -19.48
C ALA A 257 2.33 8.19 -18.39
N ILE A 258 2.82 7.78 -17.21
CA ILE A 258 1.96 7.44 -16.07
C ILE A 258 1.14 8.66 -15.61
N VAL A 259 1.78 9.82 -15.46
CA VAL A 259 1.11 11.04 -15.01
C VAL A 259 0.11 11.54 -16.05
N ASP A 260 0.48 11.52 -17.33
CA ASP A 260 -0.42 11.93 -18.42
C ASP A 260 -1.66 11.02 -18.47
N ARG A 261 -1.48 9.72 -18.24
CA ARG A 261 -2.59 8.76 -18.25
C ARG A 261 -3.50 8.84 -17.02
N LEU A 262 -2.96 9.05 -15.84
CA LEU A 262 -3.72 8.88 -14.58
C LEU A 262 -4.10 10.19 -13.90
N ALA A 263 -3.43 11.31 -14.19
CA ALA A 263 -3.67 12.59 -13.54
C ALA A 263 -4.21 13.68 -14.48
N THR A 264 -3.86 13.66 -15.76
CA THR A 264 -4.30 14.71 -16.70
C THR A 264 -5.81 14.68 -16.88
N GLY A 265 -6.46 15.85 -16.77
CA GLY A 265 -7.91 15.96 -16.85
C GLY A 265 -8.66 15.54 -15.57
N HIS A 266 -7.94 15.09 -14.54
CA HIS A 266 -8.49 14.78 -13.24
C HIS A 266 -8.17 15.87 -12.21
N ARG A 267 -8.92 15.89 -11.10
CA ARG A 267 -8.61 16.75 -9.95
C ARG A 267 -7.26 16.39 -9.33
N ARG A 268 -6.59 17.37 -8.72
CA ARG A 268 -5.43 17.10 -7.85
C ARG A 268 -5.82 16.14 -6.73
N GLY A 269 -4.87 15.32 -6.29
CA GLY A 269 -5.13 14.23 -5.34
C GLY A 269 -5.60 12.92 -5.99
N ARG A 270 -5.80 12.89 -7.32
CA ARG A 270 -6.09 11.66 -8.07
C ARG A 270 -4.94 10.66 -8.03
N LEU A 271 -3.71 11.12 -8.32
CA LEU A 271 -2.54 10.26 -8.45
C LEU A 271 -1.53 10.55 -7.35
N SER A 272 -1.06 9.50 -6.69
CA SER A 272 0.07 9.52 -5.77
C SER A 272 1.26 8.78 -6.38
N LEU A 273 2.41 9.44 -6.49
CA LEU A 273 3.68 8.79 -6.85
C LEU A 273 4.38 8.33 -5.56
N ILE A 274 4.53 7.02 -5.39
CA ILE A 274 5.08 6.40 -4.19
C ILE A 274 6.55 6.01 -4.43
N ILE A 275 7.46 6.88 -4.02
CA ILE A 275 8.90 6.78 -4.31
C ILE A 275 9.57 5.77 -3.38
N ARG A 276 10.23 4.75 -3.95
CA ARG A 276 10.92 3.68 -3.21
C ARG A 276 12.29 3.37 -3.79
N MET A 277 13.20 4.32 -3.72
CA MET A 277 14.49 4.24 -4.42
C MET A 277 15.59 3.58 -3.58
N GLY A 278 15.48 3.64 -2.27
CA GLY A 278 16.55 3.31 -1.34
C GLY A 278 17.42 4.54 -1.05
N ALA A 279 17.93 4.60 0.18
CA ALA A 279 18.75 5.68 0.68
C ALA A 279 19.98 5.94 -0.20
N GLU A 280 20.58 4.88 -0.73
CA GLU A 280 21.78 4.93 -1.57
C GLU A 280 21.51 5.52 -2.97
N LYS A 281 20.32 5.32 -3.54
CA LYS A 281 20.04 5.63 -4.96
C LYS A 281 19.18 6.86 -5.16
N ILE A 282 18.42 7.28 -4.14
CA ILE A 282 17.44 8.36 -4.28
C ILE A 282 18.07 9.69 -4.73
N ALA A 283 19.29 10.00 -4.26
CA ALA A 283 19.98 11.24 -4.58
C ALA A 283 20.33 11.36 -6.06
N ASP A 284 20.64 10.23 -6.71
CA ASP A 284 21.05 10.21 -8.13
C ASP A 284 19.86 10.05 -9.07
N ARG A 285 18.76 9.45 -8.60
CA ARG A 285 17.64 9.03 -9.45
C ARG A 285 16.45 9.97 -9.40
N LEU A 286 16.03 10.42 -8.22
CA LEU A 286 14.81 11.23 -8.09
C LEU A 286 14.88 12.61 -8.76
N PRO A 287 15.99 13.37 -8.70
CA PRO A 287 16.02 14.73 -9.26
C PRO A 287 15.70 14.78 -10.75
N ALA A 288 16.24 13.83 -11.54
CA ALA A 288 15.98 13.74 -12.97
C ALA A 288 14.49 13.47 -13.29
N LEU A 289 13.84 12.62 -12.49
CA LEU A 289 12.42 12.32 -12.65
C LEU A 289 11.52 13.52 -12.32
N VAL A 290 11.80 14.22 -11.21
CA VAL A 290 11.03 15.40 -10.81
C VAL A 290 11.22 16.54 -11.82
N ALA A 291 12.46 16.76 -12.30
CA ALA A 291 12.76 17.74 -13.32
C ALA A 291 11.98 17.48 -14.63
N ALA A 292 11.94 16.24 -15.09
CA ALA A 292 11.30 15.86 -16.33
C ALA A 292 9.78 16.08 -16.32
N LEU A 293 9.12 15.92 -15.17
CA LEU A 293 7.69 16.19 -15.05
C LEU A 293 7.35 17.69 -15.20
N GLY A 294 8.28 18.61 -14.89
CA GLY A 294 8.05 20.04 -14.95
C GLY A 294 6.81 20.45 -14.14
N THR A 295 5.87 21.15 -14.76
CA THR A 295 4.62 21.59 -14.11
C THR A 295 3.69 20.44 -13.70
N ARG A 296 3.84 19.25 -14.32
CA ARG A 296 3.06 18.05 -13.95
C ARG A 296 3.38 17.55 -12.55
N ALA A 297 4.57 17.86 -12.02
CA ALA A 297 4.97 17.46 -10.67
C ALA A 297 4.03 18.04 -9.59
N GLY A 298 3.38 19.18 -9.84
CA GLY A 298 2.38 19.77 -8.94
C GLY A 298 0.96 19.22 -9.10
N GLN A 299 0.73 18.23 -9.98
CA GLN A 299 -0.58 17.59 -10.17
C GLN A 299 -0.76 16.33 -9.34
N VAL A 300 0.34 15.81 -8.78
CA VAL A 300 0.39 14.52 -8.09
C VAL A 300 0.78 14.70 -6.63
N THR A 301 0.38 13.76 -5.79
CA THR A 301 0.83 13.66 -4.41
C THR A 301 2.12 12.84 -4.36
N TRP A 302 3.17 13.36 -3.72
CA TRP A 302 4.44 12.66 -3.60
C TRP A 302 4.52 11.95 -2.27
N LEU A 303 4.59 10.62 -2.27
CA LEU A 303 4.74 9.81 -1.07
C LEU A 303 6.11 9.16 -1.05
N CYS A 304 6.75 9.11 0.12
CA CYS A 304 7.98 8.35 0.33
C CYS A 304 7.65 6.98 0.90
N ASP A 305 8.04 5.92 0.20
CA ASP A 305 8.15 4.55 0.71
C ASP A 305 9.63 4.25 0.98
N PRO A 306 10.14 4.62 2.17
CA PRO A 306 11.53 4.42 2.54
C PRO A 306 11.81 2.97 2.96
N MET A 307 10.84 2.06 2.81
CA MET A 307 10.93 0.71 3.33
C MET A 307 11.46 -0.24 2.25
N HIS A 308 10.79 -0.28 1.11
CA HIS A 308 11.05 -1.31 0.10
C HIS A 308 12.40 -1.13 -0.61
N GLY A 309 12.89 0.12 -0.72
CA GLY A 309 14.21 0.43 -1.28
C GLY A 309 15.39 0.02 -0.40
N ASN A 310 15.16 -0.19 0.90
CA ASN A 310 16.20 -0.39 1.93
C ASN A 310 16.19 -1.79 2.57
N THR A 311 15.59 -2.78 1.90
CA THR A 311 15.63 -4.17 2.41
C THR A 311 17.04 -4.75 2.26
N LYS A 312 17.60 -5.20 3.37
CA LYS A 312 18.91 -5.89 3.47
C LYS A 312 18.71 -7.31 4.02
N LYS A 313 19.78 -8.11 4.02
CA LYS A 313 19.80 -9.43 4.67
C LYS A 313 20.79 -9.42 5.83
N THR A 314 20.44 -10.08 6.93
CA THR A 314 21.36 -10.36 8.04
C THR A 314 22.41 -11.39 7.59
N THR A 315 23.43 -11.60 8.43
CA THR A 315 24.42 -12.69 8.26
C THR A 315 23.77 -14.08 8.18
N ALA A 316 22.65 -14.28 8.87
CA ALA A 316 21.83 -15.49 8.82
C ALA A 316 20.89 -15.57 7.58
N GLY A 317 20.90 -14.56 6.71
CA GLY A 317 20.12 -14.52 5.47
C GLY A 317 18.67 -14.02 5.62
N GLN A 318 18.24 -13.69 6.84
CA GLN A 318 16.91 -13.14 7.13
C GLN A 318 16.80 -11.70 6.60
N LYS A 319 15.66 -11.34 6.02
CA LYS A 319 15.43 -9.98 5.54
C LYS A 319 15.21 -9.02 6.71
N THR A 320 15.91 -7.91 6.72
CA THR A 320 15.70 -6.81 7.66
C THR A 320 15.78 -5.45 6.94
N ARG A 321 15.55 -4.35 7.66
CA ARG A 321 15.74 -2.97 7.21
C ARG A 321 16.41 -2.19 8.33
N VAL A 322 17.16 -1.15 7.96
CA VAL A 322 17.88 -0.30 8.91
C VAL A 322 17.14 1.03 9.09
N VAL A 323 16.73 1.36 10.32
CA VAL A 323 15.94 2.56 10.62
C VAL A 323 16.69 3.84 10.22
N THR A 324 18.01 3.92 10.43
CA THR A 324 18.78 5.10 9.99
C THR A 324 18.83 5.27 8.47
N GLU A 325 18.78 4.19 7.69
CA GLU A 325 18.70 4.27 6.22
C GLU A 325 17.30 4.67 5.75
N ILE A 326 16.26 4.17 6.40
CA ILE A 326 14.87 4.62 6.21
C ILE A 326 14.77 6.14 6.41
N GLN A 327 15.32 6.64 7.52
CA GLN A 327 15.37 8.07 7.83
C GLN A 327 16.18 8.87 6.81
N ALA A 328 17.31 8.32 6.33
CA ALA A 328 18.14 8.96 5.33
C ALA A 328 17.45 9.08 3.96
N GLU A 329 16.66 8.09 3.54
CA GLU A 329 15.84 8.19 2.33
C GLU A 329 14.78 9.30 2.49
N ILE A 330 14.10 9.37 3.64
CA ILE A 330 13.14 10.45 3.94
C ILE A 330 13.78 11.84 3.86
N THR A 331 14.94 12.04 4.51
CA THR A 331 15.65 13.33 4.46
C THR A 331 15.96 13.74 3.02
N ARG A 332 16.46 12.79 2.22
CA ARG A 332 16.81 13.06 0.82
C ARG A 332 15.57 13.34 -0.02
N PHE A 333 14.50 12.56 0.16
CA PHE A 333 13.21 12.77 -0.50
C PHE A 333 12.67 14.19 -0.26
N CYS A 334 12.56 14.61 1.01
CA CYS A 334 12.05 15.94 1.35
C CYS A 334 12.91 17.05 0.76
N ARG A 335 14.24 16.93 0.87
CA ARG A 335 15.19 17.90 0.33
C ARG A 335 15.05 18.05 -1.19
N ILE A 336 15.05 16.94 -1.93
CA ILE A 336 14.96 16.94 -3.40
C ILE A 336 13.66 17.60 -3.85
N LEU A 337 12.51 17.22 -3.29
CA LEU A 337 11.24 17.81 -3.69
C LEU A 337 11.19 19.32 -3.40
N ARG A 338 11.70 19.77 -2.24
CA ARG A 338 11.79 21.19 -1.90
C ARG A 338 12.71 21.98 -2.85
N GLU A 339 13.86 21.41 -3.24
CA GLU A 339 14.77 22.00 -4.24
C GLU A 339 14.05 22.20 -5.59
N HIS A 340 13.10 21.32 -5.93
CA HIS A 340 12.24 21.41 -7.10
C HIS A 340 10.92 22.19 -6.89
N ARG A 341 10.72 22.81 -5.71
CA ARG A 341 9.47 23.51 -5.33
C ARG A 341 8.21 22.63 -5.40
N VAL A 342 8.37 21.36 -5.07
CA VAL A 342 7.31 20.36 -4.97
C VAL A 342 7.16 19.97 -3.50
N HIS A 343 5.92 19.79 -3.05
CA HIS A 343 5.64 19.44 -1.66
C HIS A 343 5.93 17.96 -1.37
N PRO A 344 6.70 17.62 -0.32
CA PRO A 344 6.80 16.26 0.20
C PRO A 344 5.47 15.83 0.85
N GLY A 345 4.64 15.13 0.07
CA GLY A 345 3.25 14.86 0.41
C GLY A 345 2.99 13.82 1.50
N GLY A 346 3.96 12.99 1.88
CA GLY A 346 3.74 12.04 2.97
C GLY A 346 4.62 10.80 2.98
N LEU A 347 4.24 9.86 3.84
CA LEU A 347 4.91 8.57 4.04
C LEU A 347 4.02 7.40 3.69
N HIS A 348 4.65 6.33 3.22
CA HIS A 348 4.08 5.03 2.94
C HIS A 348 4.92 3.96 3.68
N LEU A 349 4.44 3.49 4.82
CA LEU A 349 5.19 2.66 5.77
C LEU A 349 4.60 1.26 5.92
N GLU A 350 5.48 0.31 6.25
CA GLU A 350 5.08 -1.02 6.73
C GLU A 350 5.35 -1.08 8.23
N VAL A 351 4.29 -1.23 9.03
CA VAL A 351 4.33 -1.16 10.49
C VAL A 351 3.55 -2.32 11.10
N SER A 352 3.93 -2.73 12.31
CA SER A 352 3.19 -3.69 13.13
C SER A 352 2.75 -3.03 14.44
N PRO A 353 1.52 -3.25 14.92
CA PRO A 353 1.10 -2.75 16.23
C PRO A 353 1.81 -3.50 17.37
N ASP A 354 2.40 -4.65 17.09
CA ASP A 354 3.12 -5.46 18.06
C ASP A 354 4.60 -5.06 18.15
N PRO A 355 5.24 -5.25 19.32
CA PRO A 355 6.66 -4.97 19.52
C PRO A 355 7.57 -6.04 18.87
N VAL A 356 7.50 -6.15 17.54
CA VAL A 356 8.31 -7.05 16.71
C VAL A 356 9.77 -6.60 16.62
N THR A 357 10.67 -7.51 16.29
CA THR A 357 12.11 -7.26 16.12
C THR A 357 12.55 -7.40 14.66
N GLU A 358 11.70 -6.99 13.71
CA GLU A 358 11.90 -7.23 12.27
C GLU A 358 12.91 -6.26 11.61
N CYS A 359 13.00 -5.01 12.10
CA CYS A 359 13.95 -3.99 11.64
C CYS A 359 15.00 -3.69 12.72
N VAL A 360 16.24 -3.41 12.28
CA VAL A 360 17.35 -3.00 13.16
C VAL A 360 17.53 -1.48 13.15
N ASP A 361 18.12 -0.91 14.19
CA ASP A 361 18.23 0.53 14.29
C ASP A 361 19.36 1.10 13.43
N THR A 362 20.52 0.45 13.46
CA THR A 362 21.75 0.94 12.80
C THR A 362 22.38 -0.10 11.87
N VAL A 363 23.22 0.37 10.94
CA VAL A 363 23.98 -0.51 10.02
C VAL A 363 24.96 -1.40 10.81
N ALA A 364 25.49 -0.92 11.94
CA ALA A 364 26.42 -1.67 12.77
C ALA A 364 25.79 -2.97 13.30
N GLU A 365 24.50 -2.94 13.64
CA GLU A 365 23.77 -4.11 14.13
C GLU A 365 23.74 -5.24 13.11
N LEU A 366 23.69 -4.96 11.79
CA LEU A 366 23.66 -5.98 10.73
C LEU A 366 24.81 -7.00 10.77
N SER A 367 25.95 -6.60 11.35
CA SER A 367 27.20 -7.35 11.35
C SER A 367 27.26 -8.42 12.45
N GLY A 368 26.38 -8.33 13.45
CA GLY A 368 26.34 -9.26 14.57
C GLY A 368 25.65 -10.58 14.22
N ALA A 369 25.79 -11.58 15.09
CA ALA A 369 24.86 -12.71 15.16
C ALA A 369 23.52 -12.19 15.71
N LEU A 370 22.75 -11.51 14.86
CA LEU A 370 21.41 -11.03 15.17
C LEU A 370 20.44 -12.19 15.04
N ASP A 371 19.87 -12.60 16.17
CA ASP A 371 18.65 -13.40 16.17
C ASP A 371 17.46 -12.44 16.29
N LEU A 372 16.67 -12.30 15.22
CA LEU A 372 15.44 -11.52 15.23
C LEU A 372 14.32 -12.43 15.76
N ASP A 373 14.35 -12.62 17.08
CA ASP A 373 13.53 -13.56 17.86
C ASP A 373 12.01 -13.39 17.71
N ARG A 374 11.54 -12.18 17.39
CA ARG A 374 10.12 -11.82 17.20
C ARG A 374 9.85 -11.36 15.77
N TYR A 375 10.25 -12.20 14.82
CA TYR A 375 9.98 -12.01 13.40
C TYR A 375 8.66 -12.67 13.00
N GLU A 376 7.58 -11.87 12.98
CA GLU A 376 6.21 -12.38 12.78
C GLU A 376 5.69 -12.14 11.35
N SER A 377 6.31 -11.24 10.59
CA SER A 377 5.93 -10.96 9.20
C SER A 377 6.12 -12.18 8.30
N ALA A 378 5.08 -12.52 7.55
CA ALA A 378 5.15 -13.54 6.51
C ALA A 378 5.92 -13.09 5.26
N CYS A 379 6.43 -11.86 5.23
CA CYS A 379 6.77 -11.18 3.99
C CYS A 379 8.02 -10.29 4.10
N ASP A 380 7.86 -8.99 4.34
CA ASP A 380 8.98 -8.06 4.52
C ASP A 380 8.95 -7.48 5.94
N PRO A 381 10.11 -7.09 6.49
CA PRO A 381 10.25 -6.64 7.88
C PRO A 381 9.56 -5.29 8.14
N ARG A 382 8.71 -5.22 9.15
CA ARG A 382 7.91 -4.04 9.54
C ARG A 382 8.59 -3.25 10.64
N LEU A 383 8.29 -1.96 10.72
CA LEU A 383 8.65 -1.15 11.88
C LEU A 383 7.75 -1.54 13.06
N ASN A 384 8.36 -1.71 14.23
CA ASN A 384 7.58 -1.79 15.47
C ASN A 384 7.05 -0.40 15.87
N PRO A 385 6.19 -0.29 16.91
CA PRO A 385 5.57 0.97 17.30
C PRO A 385 6.55 2.12 17.60
N ASP A 386 7.64 1.87 18.33
CA ASP A 386 8.63 2.90 18.66
C ASP A 386 9.39 3.38 17.41
N GLN A 387 9.87 2.44 16.61
CA GLN A 387 10.57 2.74 15.35
C GLN A 387 9.67 3.55 14.41
N ALA A 388 8.40 3.16 14.26
CA ALA A 388 7.44 3.88 13.42
C ALA A 388 7.22 5.33 13.90
N GLN A 389 7.06 5.56 15.21
CA GLN A 389 6.94 6.92 15.75
C GLN A 389 8.21 7.75 15.54
N ARG A 390 9.40 7.16 15.70
CA ARG A 390 10.68 7.83 15.41
C ARG A 390 10.80 8.21 13.94
N VAL A 391 10.34 7.36 13.03
CA VAL A 391 10.33 7.62 11.59
C VAL A 391 9.37 8.77 11.25
N VAL A 392 8.16 8.80 11.82
CA VAL A 392 7.21 9.90 11.57
C VAL A 392 7.71 11.23 12.14
N ARG A 393 8.27 11.24 13.36
CA ARG A 393 8.93 12.44 13.94
C ARG A 393 10.09 12.94 13.09
N HIS A 394 10.83 12.02 12.47
CA HIS A 394 11.94 12.38 11.59
C HIS A 394 11.43 13.03 10.29
N PHE A 395 10.36 12.49 9.71
CA PHE A 395 9.71 13.08 8.54
C PHE A 395 9.18 14.49 8.83
N THR A 396 8.47 14.69 9.94
CA THR A 396 7.91 16.01 10.27
C THR A 396 8.98 17.07 10.49
N ARG A 397 10.15 16.69 11.04
CA ARG A 397 11.33 17.57 11.14
C ARG A 397 12.02 17.83 9.80
N SER A 398 11.78 17.01 8.79
CA SER A 398 12.38 17.10 7.46
C SER A 398 11.52 17.88 6.45
N LEU A 399 10.25 18.14 6.78
CA LEU A 399 9.36 19.02 6.01
C LEU A 399 9.88 20.46 6.03
#